data_AF-A0A166CDY5-F1
#
_entry.id   AF-A0A166CDY5-F1
#
_cell.length_a   1.000
_cell.length_b   1.000
_cell.length_c   1.000
_cell.angle_alpha   90.00
_cell.angle_beta   90.00
_cell.angle_gamma   90.00
#
_symmetry.space_group_name_H-M   'P 1'
#
loop_
_entity.id
_entity.type
_entity.pdbx_description
1 polymer ?
#
loop_
_entity_poly.entity_id
_entity_poly.type
_entity_poly.pdbx_seq_one_letter_code
_entity_poly.pdbx_strand_id
1 'polypeptide(L)'
;MNTKTLKNKMTRGKILTQTANPILAAILSLVIPGLGQLYGGEGVKKAIIFLVIFIVLGALTAAVSPYVGTVSFIFAVYAAYDAYKNVKG
;
A
#
# COMPACT_ATOMS: atom_id res chain seq x y z
N MET A 1 18.73 6.94 33.81
CA MET A 1 17.59 6.64 32.91
C MET A 1 17.33 5.14 32.95
N ASN A 2 16.12 4.70 33.30
CA ASN A 2 15.83 3.30 33.66
C ASN A 2 15.58 2.42 32.41
N THR A 3 16.21 1.26 32.36
CA THR A 3 16.14 0.29 31.25
C THR A 3 14.73 -0.28 31.05
N LYS A 4 13.90 -0.33 32.10
CA LYS A 4 12.48 -0.70 32.02
C LYS A 4 11.67 0.34 31.25
N THR A 5 12.02 1.62 31.36
CA THR A 5 11.34 2.72 30.65
C THR A 5 11.68 2.74 29.15
N LEU A 6 12.91 2.36 28.79
CA LEU A 6 13.32 2.17 27.39
C LEU A 6 12.65 0.96 26.75
N LYS A 7 12.59 -0.17 27.46
CA LYS A 7 11.92 -1.39 26.96
C LYS A 7 10.43 -1.15 26.71
N ASN A 8 9.77 -0.38 27.59
CA ASN A 8 8.35 -0.03 27.46
C ASN A 8 8.07 0.95 26.30
N LYS A 9 9.00 1.88 25.99
CA LYS A 9 8.89 2.72 24.78
C LYS A 9 9.12 1.91 23.50
N MET A 10 10.06 0.96 23.50
CA MET A 10 10.30 0.08 22.36
C MET A 10 9.16 -0.91 22.12
N THR A 11 8.58 -1.50 23.18
CA THR A 11 7.39 -2.36 23.05
C THR A 11 6.18 -1.54 22.62
N ARG A 12 5.98 -0.32 23.11
CA ARG A 12 4.88 0.55 22.64
C ARG A 12 5.02 0.99 21.18
N GLY A 13 6.24 1.25 20.71
CA GLY A 13 6.49 1.50 19.28
C GLY A 13 6.25 0.26 18.40
N LYS A 14 6.57 -0.93 18.92
CA LYS A 14 6.37 -2.21 18.23
C LYS A 14 4.94 -2.76 18.32
N ILE A 15 4.13 -2.34 19.30
CA ILE A 15 2.71 -2.73 19.41
C ILE A 15 1.86 -2.02 18.34
N LEU A 16 2.33 -0.91 17.78
CA LEU A 16 1.68 -0.20 16.67
C LEU A 16 2.13 -0.68 15.28
N THR A 17 3.09 -1.62 15.19
CA THR A 17 3.38 -2.26 13.91
C THR A 17 2.23 -3.20 13.61
N GLN A 18 1.29 -2.68 12.81
CA GLN A 18 0.17 -3.40 12.25
C GLN A 18 0.63 -4.81 11.86
N THR A 19 0.07 -5.84 12.50
CA THR A 19 0.22 -7.24 12.09
C THR A 19 -0.59 -7.46 10.81
N ALA A 20 -0.40 -6.60 9.82
CA ALA A 20 -1.06 -6.67 8.54
C ALA A 20 -0.59 -7.97 7.86
N ASN A 21 -1.53 -8.71 7.30
CA ASN A 21 -1.19 -9.87 6.51
C ASN A 21 -0.66 -9.37 5.14
N PRO A 22 0.59 -9.70 4.74
CA PRO A 22 1.15 -9.26 3.47
C PRO A 22 0.32 -9.67 2.25
N ILE A 23 -0.27 -10.86 2.29
CA ILE A 23 -1.11 -11.38 1.20
C ILE A 23 -2.38 -10.55 1.11
N LEU A 24 -2.99 -10.23 2.25
CA LEU A 24 -4.19 -9.40 2.29
C LEU A 24 -3.89 -7.97 1.80
N ALA A 25 -2.74 -7.41 2.15
CA ALA A 25 -2.27 -6.11 1.65
C ALA A 25 -2.14 -6.11 0.12
N ALA A 26 -1.55 -7.17 -0.45
CA ALA A 26 -1.46 -7.33 -1.90
C ALA A 26 -2.84 -7.39 -2.57
N ILE A 27 -3.75 -8.23 -2.05
CA ILE A 27 -5.10 -8.37 -2.62
C ILE A 27 -5.84 -7.03 -2.57
N LEU A 28 -5.77 -6.30 -1.45
CA LEU A 28 -6.38 -4.97 -1.32
C LEU A 28 -5.84 -3.99 -2.38
N SER A 29 -4.52 -3.93 -2.56
CA SER A 29 -3.90 -3.07 -3.57
C SER A 29 -4.16 -3.52 -5.01
N LEU A 30 -4.42 -4.81 -5.24
CA LEU A 30 -4.73 -5.34 -6.57
C LEU A 30 -6.15 -4.95 -7.02
N VAL A 31 -7.10 -4.89 -6.08
CA VAL A 31 -8.48 -4.44 -6.35
C VAL A 31 -8.52 -2.92 -6.49
N ILE A 32 -7.92 -2.19 -5.56
CA ILE A 32 -7.81 -0.73 -5.61
C ILE A 32 -6.37 -0.33 -5.18
N PRO A 33 -5.53 0.11 -6.13
CA PRO A 33 -4.19 0.58 -5.82
C PRO A 33 -4.21 1.65 -4.73
N GLY A 34 -3.42 1.43 -3.67
CA GLY A 34 -3.33 2.32 -2.51
C GLY A 34 -4.02 1.80 -1.25
N LEU A 35 -5.01 0.91 -1.35
CA LEU A 35 -5.65 0.33 -0.16
C LEU A 35 -4.70 -0.60 0.61
N GLY A 36 -3.89 -1.38 -0.10
CA GLY A 36 -2.89 -2.25 0.52
C GLY A 36 -1.84 -1.49 1.32
N GLN A 37 -1.44 -0.31 0.83
CA GLN A 37 -0.48 0.57 1.51
C GLN A 37 -1.08 1.23 2.76
N LEU A 38 -2.36 1.59 2.70
CA LEU A 38 -3.08 2.11 3.86
C LEU A 38 -3.23 1.04 4.95
N TYR A 39 -3.57 -0.19 4.55
CA TYR A 39 -3.67 -1.35 5.43
C TYR A 39 -2.33 -1.77 6.01
N GLY A 40 -1.26 -1.68 5.21
CA GLY A 40 0.10 -2.02 5.62
C GLY A 40 0.77 -1.02 6.57
N GLY A 41 0.12 0.11 6.87
CA GLY A 41 0.67 1.14 7.75
C GLY A 41 1.77 1.98 7.10
N GLU A 42 1.94 1.93 5.78
CA GLU A 42 2.90 2.80 5.06
C GLU A 42 2.51 4.29 5.08
N GLY A 43 1.29 4.58 5.52
CA GLY A 43 0.77 5.92 5.71
C GLY A 43 -0.11 6.40 4.57
N VAL A 44 -0.96 7.37 4.90
CA VAL A 44 -2.01 7.90 4.02
C VAL A 44 -1.43 8.55 2.75
N LYS A 45 -0.21 9.11 2.83
CA LYS A 45 0.44 9.76 1.69
C LYS A 45 0.66 8.81 0.51
N LYS A 46 1.19 7.61 0.75
CA LYS A 46 1.44 6.64 -0.34
C LYS A 46 0.13 6.12 -0.93
N ALA A 47 -0.83 5.78 -0.07
CA ALA A 47 -2.16 5.37 -0.49
C ALA A 47 -2.83 6.39 -1.43
N ILE A 48 -2.74 7.68 -1.10
CA ILE A 48 -3.27 8.76 -1.95
C ILE A 48 -2.54 8.82 -3.30
N ILE A 49 -1.20 8.72 -3.31
CA ILE A 49 -0.43 8.76 -4.56
C ILE A 49 -0.86 7.63 -5.50
N PHE A 50 -0.97 6.41 -4.99
CA PHE A 50 -1.37 5.26 -5.79
C PHE A 50 -2.82 5.36 -6.28
N LEU A 51 -3.71 5.89 -5.46
CA LEU A 51 -5.10 6.14 -5.82
C LEU A 51 -5.22 7.22 -6.91
N VAL A 52 -4.44 8.30 -6.83
CA VAL A 52 -4.41 9.35 -7.87
C VAL A 52 -3.90 8.78 -9.19
N ILE A 53 -2.81 8.01 -9.17
CA ILE A 53 -2.28 7.36 -10.39
C ILE A 53 -3.33 6.43 -11.00
N PHE A 54 -4.04 5.66 -10.18
CA PHE A 54 -5.11 4.78 -10.64
C PHE A 54 -6.25 5.55 -11.33
N ILE A 55 -6.69 6.67 -10.75
CA ILE A 55 -7.73 7.53 -11.36
C ILE A 55 -7.24 8.12 -12.69
N VAL A 56 -6.01 8.62 -12.75
CA VAL A 56 -5.43 9.20 -13.98
C VAL A 56 -5.32 8.15 -15.08
N LEU A 57 -4.82 6.95 -14.76
CA LEU A 57 -4.72 5.85 -15.71
C LEU A 57 -6.10 5.36 -16.19
N GLY A 58 -7.09 5.33 -15.30
CA GLY A 58 -8.48 5.03 -15.64
C GLY A 58 -9.07 6.08 -16.59
N ALA A 59 -8.87 7.37 -16.31
CA ALA A 59 -9.31 8.46 -17.18
C ALA A 59 -8.63 8.41 -18.56
N LEU A 60 -7.33 8.14 -18.61
CA LEU A 60 -6.59 7.97 -19.88
C LEU A 60 -7.05 6.74 -20.67
N THR A 61 -7.40 5.65 -19.98
CA THR A 61 -7.97 4.46 -20.62
C THR A 61 -9.31 4.77 -21.28
N ALA A 62 -10.15 5.56 -20.61
CA ALA A 62 -11.43 5.99 -21.17
C ALA A 62 -11.30 7.03 -22.29
N ALA A 63 -10.34 7.96 -22.19
CA ALA A 63 -10.21 9.11 -23.08
C ALA A 63 -9.33 8.87 -24.31
N VAL A 64 -8.30 8.01 -24.21
CA VAL A 64 -7.28 7.83 -25.26
C VAL A 64 -7.45 6.52 -25.98
N SER A 65 -7.37 5.40 -25.26
CA SER A 65 -7.43 4.07 -25.86
C SER A 65 -7.59 2.98 -24.80
N PRO A 66 -8.36 1.91 -25.07
CA PRO A 66 -8.45 0.76 -24.17
C PRO A 66 -7.11 0.05 -23.96
N TYR A 67 -6.13 0.21 -24.85
CA TYR A 67 -4.78 -0.36 -24.67
C TYR A 67 -4.03 0.25 -23.48
N VAL A 68 -4.40 1.45 -23.02
CA VAL A 68 -3.88 2.04 -21.77
C VAL A 68 -4.36 1.23 -20.55
N GLY A 69 -5.45 0.48 -20.68
CA GLY A 69 -5.92 -0.46 -19.66
C GLY A 69 -4.88 -1.53 -19.31
N THR A 70 -4.06 -1.96 -20.27
CA THR A 70 -2.94 -2.89 -20.01
C THR A 70 -1.89 -2.28 -19.08
N VAL A 71 -1.59 -0.99 -19.27
CA VAL A 71 -0.68 -0.25 -18.37
C VAL A 71 -1.29 -0.11 -16.98
N SER A 72 -2.59 0.18 -16.91
CA SER A 72 -3.34 0.24 -15.65
C SER A 72 -3.28 -1.08 -14.88
N PHE A 73 -3.41 -2.20 -15.59
CA PHE A 73 -3.31 -3.54 -14.99
C PHE A 73 -1.90 -3.84 -14.47
N ILE A 74 -0.86 -3.55 -15.26
CA ILE A 74 0.54 -3.69 -14.82
C ILE A 74 0.80 -2.85 -13.58
N PHE A 75 0.28 -1.62 -13.54
CA PHE A 75 0.39 -0.75 -12.36
C PHE A 75 -0.32 -1.34 -11.13
N ALA A 76 -1.50 -1.93 -11.28
CA ALA A 76 -2.20 -2.59 -10.18
C ALA A 76 -1.40 -3.78 -9.62
N VAL A 77 -0.78 -4.58 -10.48
CA VAL A 77 0.13 -5.67 -10.07
C VAL A 77 1.35 -5.11 -9.32
N TYR A 78 1.94 -4.02 -9.82
CA TYR A 78 3.04 -3.35 -9.12
C TYR A 78 2.61 -2.83 -7.74
N ALA A 79 1.44 -2.20 -7.63
CA ALA A 79 0.91 -1.71 -6.37
C ALA A 79 0.65 -2.84 -5.35
N ALA A 80 0.20 -4.00 -5.83
CA ALA A 80 0.04 -5.19 -5.00
C ALA A 80 1.38 -5.73 -4.50
N TYR A 81 2.39 -5.78 -5.37
CA TYR A 81 3.75 -6.18 -5.00
C TYR A 81 4.39 -5.22 -3.99
N ASP A 82 4.27 -3.91 -4.20
CA ASP A 82 4.78 -2.89 -3.28
C ASP A 82 4.13 -3.05 -1.89
N ALA A 83 2.80 -3.14 -1.82
CA ALA A 83 2.08 -3.35 -0.57
C ALA A 83 2.50 -4.66 0.14
N TYR A 84 2.66 -5.76 -0.60
CA TYR A 84 3.14 -7.03 -0.03
C TYR A 84 4.52 -6.88 0.59
N LYS A 85 5.47 -6.30 -0.16
CA LYS A 85 6.86 -6.17 0.28
C LYS A 85 6.95 -5.30 1.53
N ASN A 86 6.27 -4.17 1.54
CA ASN A 86 6.32 -3.23 2.65
C ASN A 86 5.69 -3.79 3.93
N VAL A 87 4.67 -4.65 3.82
CA VAL A 87 4.12 -5.36 4.99
C VAL A 87 4.99 -6.53 5.44
N LYS A 88 5.64 -7.23 4.51
CA LYS A 88 6.51 -8.38 4.82
C LYS A 88 7.84 -7.97 5.45
N GLY A 89 8.36 -6.78 5.12
CA GLY A 89 9.65 -6.25 5.59
C GLY A 89 10.66 -6.07 4.47
#